data_AF-A0A958Z8L3-F1
#
_entry.id   AF-A0A958Z8L3-F1
#
_cell.length_a   1.000
_cell.length_b   1.000
_cell.length_c   1.000
_cell.angle_alpha   90.00
_cell.angle_beta   90.00
_cell.angle_gamma   90.00
#
_symmetry.space_group_name_H-M   'P 1'
#
loop_
_entity.id
_entity.type
_entity.pdbx_description
1 polymer ?
#
loop_
_entity_poly.entity_id
_entity_poly.type
_entity_poly.pdbx_seq_one_letter_code
_entity_poly.pdbx_strand_id
1 'polypeptide(L)'
;MNLISISKYSKYIPYLYFIAIIAFWFTDVNSSEGLIAYPILIFGIPFAWQLIRPNRRLNAILGITFVCLSSYMIIAYLTDFFNIVDLSEATKKYLLYGGAFGIANFIMAVWMIRNSINRTFN
;
A
#
# COMPACT_ATOMS: atom_id res chain seq x y z
N MET A 1 3.39 -23.87 -19.52
CA MET A 1 3.79 -22.76 -18.62
C MET A 1 3.50 -23.21 -17.19
N ASN A 2 4.53 -23.58 -16.42
CA ASN A 2 4.36 -24.30 -15.15
C ASN A 2 3.74 -23.40 -14.07
N LEU A 3 2.54 -23.72 -13.60
CA LEU A 3 1.84 -23.06 -12.47
C LEU A 3 2.68 -23.02 -11.17
N ILE A 4 3.64 -23.94 -11.05
CA ILE A 4 4.54 -24.11 -9.90
C ILE A 4 5.54 -22.93 -9.74
N SER A 5 5.89 -22.23 -10.82
CA SER A 5 6.82 -21.08 -10.73
C SER A 5 6.12 -19.78 -10.31
N ILE A 6 4.87 -19.56 -10.74
CA ILE A 6 4.09 -18.35 -10.41
C ILE A 6 3.84 -18.21 -8.90
N SER A 7 3.58 -19.31 -8.20
CA SER A 7 3.37 -19.29 -6.74
C SER A 7 4.63 -18.92 -5.95
N LYS A 8 5.83 -19.17 -6.51
CA LYS A 8 7.10 -18.85 -5.86
C LYS A 8 7.40 -17.35 -5.85
N TYR A 9 6.98 -16.64 -6.90
CA TYR A 9 7.18 -15.19 -7.04
C TYR A 9 5.99 -14.36 -6.56
N SER A 10 4.80 -14.96 -6.41
CA SER A 10 3.61 -14.25 -5.94
C SER A 10 3.78 -13.58 -4.57
N LYS A 11 4.69 -14.10 -3.75
CA LYS A 11 5.04 -13.50 -2.45
C LYS A 11 5.59 -12.08 -2.54
N TYR A 12 6.11 -11.67 -3.71
CA TYR A 12 6.66 -10.33 -3.93
C TYR A 12 5.65 -9.30 -4.46
N ILE A 13 4.47 -9.76 -4.89
CA ILE A 13 3.43 -8.92 -5.48
C ILE A 13 3.06 -7.74 -4.56
N PRO A 14 2.87 -7.93 -3.24
CA PRO A 14 2.51 -6.80 -2.37
C PRO A 14 3.58 -5.70 -2.34
N TYR A 15 4.87 -6.05 -2.33
CA TYR A 15 5.93 -5.04 -2.28
C TYR A 15 6.05 -4.29 -3.60
N LEU A 16 5.97 -4.99 -4.74
CA LEU A 16 5.97 -4.36 -6.06
C LEU A 16 4.78 -3.42 -6.22
N TYR A 17 3.62 -3.82 -5.71
CA TYR A 17 2.42 -2.98 -5.68
C TYR A 17 2.66 -1.69 -4.88
N PHE A 18 3.18 -1.76 -3.65
CA PHE A 18 3.42 -0.56 -2.85
C PHE A 18 4.52 0.33 -3.44
N ILE A 19 5.57 -0.24 -4.04
CA ILE A 19 6.60 0.53 -4.75
C ILE A 19 6.00 1.28 -5.94
N ALA A 20 5.16 0.62 -6.75
CA ALA A 20 4.50 1.25 -7.89
C ALA A 20 3.60 2.40 -7.46
N ILE A 21 2.85 2.23 -6.37
CA ILE A 21 2.01 3.29 -5.79
C ILE A 21 2.84 4.47 -5.31
N ILE A 22 3.92 4.20 -4.57
CA ILE A 22 4.79 5.25 -4.05
C ILE A 22 5.45 6.01 -5.20
N ALA A 23 5.86 5.32 -6.27
CA ALA A 23 6.40 5.95 -7.46
C ALA A 23 5.35 6.80 -8.20
N PHE A 24 4.13 6.26 -8.40
CA PHE A 24 3.03 7.01 -9.01
C PHE A 24 2.69 8.26 -8.22
N TRP A 25 2.56 8.13 -6.90
CA TRP A 25 2.23 9.25 -6.03
C TRP A 25 3.36 10.27 -5.96
N PHE A 26 4.62 9.82 -5.94
CA PHE A 26 5.77 10.71 -6.07
C PHE A 26 5.73 11.51 -7.38
N THR A 27 5.46 10.87 -8.53
CA THR A 27 5.40 11.57 -9.82
C THR A 27 4.30 12.62 -9.84
N ASP A 28 3.12 12.32 -9.30
CA ASP A 28 2.00 13.27 -9.18
C ASP A 28 2.39 14.48 -8.32
N VAL A 29 2.85 14.25 -7.08
CA VAL A 29 3.21 15.32 -6.14
C VAL A 29 4.46 16.09 -6.58
N ASN A 30 5.45 15.43 -7.18
CA ASN A 30 6.66 16.09 -7.67
C ASN A 30 6.33 17.06 -8.81
N SER A 31 5.28 16.80 -9.59
CA SER A 31 4.82 17.69 -10.66
C SER A 31 4.23 19.00 -10.13
N SER A 32 3.70 19.02 -8.89
CA SER A 32 3.07 20.19 -8.28
C SER A 32 3.91 20.87 -7.19
N GLU A 33 4.69 20.11 -6.40
CA GLU A 33 5.37 20.60 -5.19
C GLU A 33 6.91 20.40 -5.20
N GLY A 34 7.46 19.79 -6.25
CA GLY A 34 8.91 19.65 -6.44
C GLY A 34 9.62 18.95 -5.27
N LEU A 35 10.61 19.62 -4.66
CA LEU A 35 11.49 19.06 -3.63
C LEU A 35 10.76 18.48 -2.40
N ILE A 36 9.55 18.97 -2.10
CA ILE A 36 8.73 18.48 -0.98
C ILE A 36 8.23 17.05 -1.22
N ALA A 37 8.27 16.55 -2.45
CA ALA A 37 7.87 15.19 -2.80
C ALA A 37 8.90 14.11 -2.44
N TYR A 38 10.18 14.44 -2.27
CA TYR A 38 11.25 13.45 -2.05
C TYR A 38 11.10 12.58 -0.78
N PRO A 39 10.58 13.08 0.35
CA PRO A 39 10.21 12.24 1.49
C PRO A 39 9.30 11.06 1.13
N ILE A 40 8.46 11.15 0.10
CA ILE A 40 7.59 10.06 -0.37
C ILE A 40 8.43 8.86 -0.83
N LEU A 41 9.54 9.11 -1.54
CA LEU A 41 10.44 8.04 -1.98
C LEU A 41 11.12 7.33 -0.81
N ILE A 42 11.42 8.06 0.27
CA ILE A 42 12.00 7.48 1.49
C ILE A 42 11.05 6.43 2.10
N PHE A 43 9.74 6.66 2.04
CA PHE A 43 8.74 5.66 2.45
C PHE A 43 8.72 4.40 1.56
N GLY A 44 9.26 4.46 0.35
CA GLY A 44 9.41 3.30 -0.53
C GLY A 44 10.56 2.37 -0.15
N ILE A 45 11.55 2.87 0.59
CA ILE A 45 12.77 2.12 0.94
C ILE A 45 12.47 0.81 1.70
N PRO A 46 11.60 0.79 2.74
CA PRO A 46 11.24 -0.45 3.43
C PRO A 46 10.67 -1.53 2.51
N PHE A 47 9.92 -1.14 1.47
CA PHE A 47 9.34 -2.07 0.50
C PHE A 47 10.38 -2.59 -0.48
N ALA A 48 11.26 -1.71 -0.98
CA ALA A 48 12.38 -2.10 -1.83
C ALA A 48 13.34 -3.05 -1.08
N TRP A 49 13.58 -2.78 0.20
CA TRP A 49 14.40 -3.63 1.06
C TRP A 49 13.83 -5.04 1.20
N GLN A 50 12.51 -5.19 1.27
CA GLN A 50 11.85 -6.50 1.35
C GLN A 50 12.02 -7.35 0.08
N LEU A 51 12.23 -6.73 -1.09
CA LEU A 51 12.51 -7.47 -2.32
C LEU A 51 13.90 -8.11 -2.30
N ILE A 52 14.89 -7.35 -1.82
CA ILE A 52 16.30 -7.80 -1.80
C ILE A 52 16.54 -8.74 -0.62
N ARG A 53 16.10 -8.35 0.58
CA ARG A 53 16.36 -9.09 1.82
C ARG A 53 15.07 -9.21 2.64
N PRO A 54 14.26 -10.25 2.38
CA PRO A 54 12.99 -10.41 3.06
C PRO A 54 13.21 -10.57 4.57
N ASN A 55 12.53 -9.76 5.36
CA ASN A 55 12.60 -9.79 6.81
C ASN A 55 11.19 -9.91 7.38
N ARG A 56 10.94 -11.00 8.12
CA ARG A 56 9.63 -11.33 8.69
C ARG A 56 9.09 -10.25 9.63
N ARG A 57 9.94 -9.67 10.49
CA ARG A 57 9.52 -8.62 11.45
C ARG A 57 9.13 -7.35 10.71
N LEU A 58 9.98 -6.91 9.77
CA LEU A 58 9.69 -5.74 8.96
C LEU A 58 8.45 -5.95 8.09
N ASN A 59 8.23 -7.16 7.56
CA ASN A 59 7.07 -7.49 6.74
C ASN A 59 5.77 -7.45 7.56
N ALA A 60 5.80 -7.96 8.80
CA ALA A 60 4.67 -7.89 9.72
C ALA A 60 4.36 -6.44 10.13
N ILE A 61 5.37 -5.65 10.46
CA ILE A 61 5.21 -4.23 10.83
C ILE A 61 4.59 -3.45 9.66
N LEU A 62 5.17 -3.56 8.45
CA LEU A 62 4.63 -2.89 7.26
C LEU A 62 3.21 -3.35 6.96
N GLY A 63 2.94 -4.66 7.01
CA GLY A 63 1.60 -5.21 6.79
C GLY A 63 0.57 -4.65 7.79
N ILE A 64 0.87 -4.67 9.09
CA ILE A 64 -0.03 -4.15 10.13
C ILE A 64 -0.26 -2.65 9.95
N THR A 65 0.80 -1.86 9.76
CA THR A 65 0.69 -0.41 9.57
C THR A 65 -0.20 -0.07 8.38
N PHE A 66 -0.01 -0.74 7.23
CA PHE A 66 -0.81 -0.46 6.04
C PHE A 66 -2.22 -1.03 6.12
N VAL A 67 -2.47 -2.12 6.86
CA VAL A 67 -3.84 -2.56 7.18
C VAL A 67 -4.57 -1.50 8.00
N CYS A 68 -3.93 -0.95 9.03
CA CYS A 68 -4.53 0.10 9.86
C CYS A 68 -4.77 1.39 9.06
N LEU A 69 -3.81 1.79 8.22
CA LEU A 69 -3.94 2.99 7.40
C LEU A 69 -5.06 2.85 6.36
N SER A 70 -5.10 1.72 5.66
CA SER A 70 -6.12 1.46 4.65
C SER A 70 -7.52 1.26 5.25
N SER A 71 -7.63 0.62 6.42
CA SER A 71 -8.93 0.50 7.11
C SER A 71 -9.46 1.86 7.54
N TYR A 72 -8.60 2.74 8.05
CA TYR A 72 -8.96 4.12 8.37
C TYR A 72 -9.48 4.87 7.12
N MET A 73 -8.77 4.77 5.99
CA MET A 73 -9.20 5.41 4.74
C MET A 73 -10.55 4.88 4.24
N ILE A 74 -10.77 3.56 4.32
CA ILE A 74 -12.06 2.94 3.94
C ILE A 74 -13.19 3.44 4.85
N ILE A 75 -12.96 3.52 6.17
CA ILE A 75 -13.97 4.02 7.12
C ILE A 75 -14.26 5.50 6.86
N ALA A 76 -13.22 6.31 6.63
CA ALA A 76 -13.37 7.73 6.29
C ALA A 76 -14.19 7.91 5.01
N TYR A 77 -13.93 7.09 3.99
CA TYR A 77 -14.71 7.07 2.75
C TYR A 77 -16.17 6.73 2.98
N LEU A 78 -16.46 5.67 3.73
CA LEU A 78 -17.83 5.25 4.01
C LEU A 78 -18.56 6.32 4.81
N THR A 79 -17.91 6.94 5.81
CA THR A 79 -18.49 8.01 6.64
C THR A 79 -18.94 9.21 5.79
N ASP A 80 -18.12 9.62 4.83
CA ASP A 80 -18.43 10.71 3.89
C ASP A 80 -19.49 10.30 2.86
N PHE A 81 -19.45 9.06 2.35
CA PHE A 81 -20.49 8.52 1.46
C PHE A 81 -21.88 8.51 2.12
N PHE A 82 -21.94 8.21 3.42
CA PHE A 82 -23.17 8.25 4.21
C PHE A 82 -23.53 9.67 4.71
N ASN A 83 -22.79 10.71 4.30
CA ASN A 83 -22.95 12.11 4.74
C ASN A 83 -22.97 12.28 6.27
N ILE A 84 -22.23 11.43 7.00
CA ILE A 84 -22.14 11.50 8.46
C ILE A 84 -21.15 12.62 8.87
N VAL A 85 -20.13 12.89 8.04
CA VAL A 85 -19.14 13.96 8.19
C VAL A 85 -18.81 14.52 6.80
N ASP A 86 -18.91 15.84 6.59
CA ASP A 86 -18.54 16.48 5.31
C ASP A 86 -17.01 16.58 5.16
N LEU A 87 -16.44 15.79 4.24
CA LEU A 87 -15.07 15.97 3.80
C LEU A 87 -14.98 17.02 2.68
N SER A 88 -13.87 17.77 2.65
CA SER A 88 -13.61 18.80 1.62
C SER A 88 -13.65 18.20 0.20
N GLU A 89 -14.03 19.00 -0.81
CA GLU A 89 -14.12 18.55 -2.21
C GLU A 89 -12.81 17.95 -2.77
N ALA A 90 -11.65 18.45 -2.30
CA ALA A 90 -10.35 17.89 -2.67
C ALA A 90 -10.22 16.46 -2.13
N THR A 91 -10.61 16.25 -0.87
CA THR A 91 -10.61 14.92 -0.22
C THR A 91 -11.61 13.98 -0.89
N LYS A 92 -12.79 14.47 -1.31
CA LYS A 92 -13.80 13.67 -2.05
C LYS A 92 -13.29 13.12 -3.38
N LYS A 93 -12.54 13.90 -4.16
CA LYS A 93 -11.92 13.41 -5.41
C LYS A 93 -10.84 12.35 -5.16
N TYR A 94 -9.99 12.57 -4.17
CA TYR A 94 -9.00 11.57 -3.74
C TYR A 94 -9.65 10.31 -3.18
N LEU A 95 -10.85 10.41 -2.61
CA LEU A 95 -11.61 9.31 -2.01
C LEU A 95 -12.43 8.49 -3.01
N LEU A 96 -12.94 9.09 -4.09
CA LEU A 96 -13.70 8.37 -5.13
C LEU A 96 -12.79 7.46 -5.97
N TYR A 97 -11.58 7.93 -6.32
CA TYR A 97 -10.49 7.05 -6.78
C TYR A 97 -9.86 6.27 -5.60
N GLY A 98 -9.98 6.80 -4.39
CA GLY A 98 -9.43 6.28 -3.13
C GLY A 98 -10.13 5.05 -2.56
N GLY A 99 -11.40 4.78 -2.90
CA GLY A 99 -12.14 3.63 -2.39
C GLY A 99 -11.58 2.32 -2.94
N ALA A 100 -11.46 2.21 -4.28
CA ALA A 100 -10.83 1.07 -4.93
C ALA A 100 -9.34 0.95 -4.55
N PHE A 101 -8.64 2.08 -4.47
CA PHE A 101 -7.24 2.15 -4.05
C PHE A 101 -7.05 1.72 -2.58
N GLY A 102 -7.94 2.12 -1.68
CA GLY A 102 -7.94 1.75 -0.27
C GLY A 102 -8.21 0.26 -0.07
N ILE A 103 -9.16 -0.30 -0.82
CA ILE A 103 -9.43 -1.75 -0.82
C ILE A 103 -8.21 -2.53 -1.36
N ALA A 104 -7.61 -2.08 -2.47
CA ALA A 104 -6.43 -2.72 -3.02
C ALA A 104 -5.24 -2.66 -2.04
N ASN A 105 -5.03 -1.53 -1.37
CA ASN A 105 -4.02 -1.37 -0.31
C ASN A 105 -4.28 -2.33 0.86
N PHE A 106 -5.54 -2.46 1.28
CA PHE A 106 -5.94 -3.37 2.34
C PHE A 106 -5.65 -4.84 1.96
N ILE A 107 -6.04 -5.28 0.77
CA ILE A 107 -5.80 -6.63 0.27
C ILE A 107 -4.30 -6.94 0.25
N MET A 108 -3.48 -6.02 -0.28
CA MET A 108 -2.04 -6.21 -0.39
C MET A 108 -1.36 -6.20 0.98
N ALA A 109 -1.81 -5.36 1.92
CA ALA A 109 -1.30 -5.34 3.29
C ALA A 109 -1.67 -6.62 4.06
N VAL A 110 -2.89 -7.13 3.91
CA VAL A 110 -3.30 -8.43 4.46
C VAL A 110 -2.45 -9.55 3.87
N TRP A 111 -2.13 -9.49 2.58
CA TRP A 111 -1.25 -10.46 1.95
C TRP A 111 0.17 -10.42 2.53
N MET A 112 0.72 -9.24 2.84
CA MET A 112 2.00 -9.12 3.54
C MET A 112 1.97 -9.82 4.91
N ILE A 113 0.90 -9.61 5.69
CA ILE A 113 0.70 -10.28 6.98
C ILE A 113 0.63 -11.80 6.78
N ARG A 114 -0.16 -12.28 5.81
CA ARG A 114 -0.24 -13.72 5.48
C ARG A 114 1.12 -14.31 5.14
N ASN A 115 1.92 -13.60 4.33
CA ASN A 115 3.26 -14.03 3.94
C ASN A 115 4.20 -14.10 5.16
N SER A 116 4.02 -13.23 6.15
CA SER A 116 4.77 -13.25 7.41
C SER A 116 4.39 -14.43 8.32
N ILE A 117 3.14 -14.88 8.31
CA ILE A 117 2.65 -15.99 9.14
C ILE A 117 3.07 -17.33 8.54
N ASN A 118 2.87 -17.52 7.24
CA ASN A 118 3.09 -18.78 6.52
C ASN A 118 4.56 -19.16 6.30
N ARG A 119 5.51 -18.46 6.94
CA ARG A 119 6.96 -18.69 6.80
C ARG A 119 7.42 -18.74 5.33
N THR A 120 6.76 -18.01 4.44
CA THR A 120 7.02 -18.00 2.96
C THR A 120 8.45 -17.57 2.56
N PHE A 121 9.23 -17.09 3.52
CA PHE A 121 10.60 -16.60 3.35
C PHE A 121 11.64 -17.41 4.15
N ASN A 122 11.23 -18.50 4.81
CA ASN A 122 12.13 -19.49 5.43
C ASN A 122 12.23 -20.75 4.58
#